data_AF-A0A6I6WGX7-F1
#
_entry.id   AF-A0A6I6WGX7-F1
#
_cell.length_a   1.000
_cell.length_b   1.000
_cell.length_c   1.000
_cell.angle_alpha   90.00
_cell.angle_beta   90.00
_cell.angle_gamma   90.00
#
_symmetry.space_group_name_H-M   'P 1'
#
loop_
_entity.id
_entity.type
_entity.pdbx_description
1 polymer ?
#
loop_
_entity_poly.entity_id
_entity_poly.type
_entity_poly.pdbx_seq_one_letter_code
_entity_poly.pdbx_strand_id
1 'polypeptide(L)'
;MPVHGRRKYVRVLAATAVVTAAALAAGAQSAGARPAAGGKEKGASAPELGDCARGELCLWEGADFHGERHTYELSNTDIESCVRLPKGATVSALANRTGRPVTLYQSAECAETAEFKTHPSGSWTPKAPYQGRAFKVWER
;
A
#
# COMPACT_ATOMS: atom_id res chain seq x y z
N MET A 1 19.98 36.48 34.72
CA MET A 1 19.24 37.76 34.65
C MET A 1 18.98 38.09 33.17
N PRO A 2 17.83 38.69 32.82
CA PRO A 2 17.12 38.52 31.54
C PRO A 2 17.25 39.70 30.58
N VAL A 3 16.90 39.51 29.29
CA VAL A 3 16.12 40.42 28.41
C VAL A 3 15.84 39.69 27.07
N HIS A 4 14.71 39.01 26.86
CA HIS A 4 13.42 39.50 26.35
C HIS A 4 13.47 40.42 25.12
N GLY A 5 13.36 39.82 23.92
CA GLY A 5 12.97 40.51 22.68
C GLY A 5 11.58 40.06 22.21
N ARG A 6 10.56 40.91 22.41
CA ARG A 6 9.18 40.75 21.89
C ARG A 6 9.03 41.51 20.57
N ARG A 7 8.27 40.97 19.62
CA ARG A 7 7.38 41.69 18.66
C ARG A 7 6.36 40.67 18.13
N LYS A 8 5.13 40.59 18.67
CA LYS A 8 3.88 41.31 18.28
C LYS A 8 3.54 41.13 16.79
N TYR A 9 2.80 40.08 16.43
CA TYR A 9 1.32 39.99 16.26
C TYR A 9 0.76 40.88 15.14
N VAL A 10 0.28 40.26 14.06
CA VAL A 10 -0.87 40.76 13.29
C VAL A 10 -1.82 39.59 13.07
N ARG A 11 -2.95 39.63 13.78
CA ARG A 11 -4.14 38.83 13.54
C ARG A 11 -4.91 39.52 12.41
N VAL A 12 -5.23 38.82 11.33
CA VAL A 12 -6.25 39.28 10.38
C VAL A 12 -7.53 38.53 10.72
N LEU A 13 -8.52 39.29 11.19
CA LEU A 13 -9.85 38.84 11.56
C LEU A 13 -10.74 38.66 10.33
N ALA A 14 -11.69 37.75 10.48
CA ALA A 14 -12.70 37.30 9.54
C ALA A 14 -13.59 38.41 8.98
N ALA A 15 -14.14 38.16 7.79
CA ALA A 15 -15.35 38.81 7.31
C ALA A 15 -16.32 37.75 6.77
N THR A 16 -17.30 37.41 7.59
CA THR A 16 -18.53 36.71 7.21
C THR A 16 -19.47 37.69 6.52
N ALA A 17 -19.98 37.35 5.35
CA ALA A 17 -21.14 37.98 4.75
C ALA A 17 -22.14 36.90 4.33
N VAL A 18 -23.24 36.82 5.07
CA VAL A 18 -24.43 36.04 4.72
C VAL A 18 -25.33 36.95 3.91
N VAL A 19 -25.69 36.53 2.69
CA VAL A 19 -26.79 37.13 1.92
C VAL A 19 -27.67 36.00 1.42
N THR A 20 -28.91 35.96 1.93
CA THR A 20 -30.00 35.13 1.45
C THR A 20 -30.82 35.92 0.43
N ALA A 21 -31.08 35.34 -0.74
CA ALA A 21 -32.20 35.73 -1.61
C ALA A 21 -32.61 34.55 -2.51
N ALA A 22 -33.87 34.15 -2.41
CA ALA A 22 -34.52 33.14 -3.23
C ALA A 22 -35.12 33.77 -4.50
N ALA A 23 -35.08 33.07 -5.63
CA ALA A 23 -36.01 33.28 -6.74
C ALA A 23 -36.13 32.00 -7.60
N LEU A 24 -37.37 31.54 -7.77
CA LEU A 24 -37.77 30.46 -8.66
C LEU A 24 -37.80 30.96 -10.12
N ALA A 25 -37.25 30.18 -11.05
CA ALA A 25 -37.60 30.25 -12.46
C ALA A 25 -37.50 28.87 -13.10
N ALA A 26 -38.64 28.36 -13.55
CA ALA A 26 -38.76 27.19 -14.41
C ALA A 26 -38.31 27.56 -15.83
N GLY A 27 -37.54 26.67 -16.48
CA GLY A 27 -37.04 26.86 -17.84
C GLY A 27 -36.77 25.52 -18.51
N ALA A 28 -37.21 25.39 -19.77
CA ALA A 28 -37.41 24.16 -20.52
C ALA A 28 -36.13 23.46 -21.05
N GLN A 29 -36.21 22.13 -21.01
CA GLN A 29 -35.83 21.10 -21.99
C GLN A 29 -34.83 21.40 -23.14
N SER A 30 -33.81 20.52 -23.18
CA SER A 30 -33.30 19.70 -24.30
C SER A 30 -32.04 20.08 -25.11
N ALA A 31 -31.19 19.04 -25.21
CA ALA A 31 -30.21 18.69 -26.24
C ALA A 31 -28.81 19.33 -26.25
N GLY A 32 -27.78 18.49 -26.11
CA GLY A 32 -26.40 18.82 -26.44
C GLY A 32 -25.36 17.85 -25.86
N ALA A 33 -25.12 16.74 -26.54
CA ALA A 33 -24.15 15.71 -26.17
C ALA A 33 -22.69 16.21 -26.19
N ARG A 34 -21.92 15.85 -25.15
CA ARG A 34 -20.46 15.66 -25.21
C ARG A 34 -20.09 14.51 -24.27
N PRO A 35 -19.58 13.36 -24.74
CA PRO A 35 -18.93 12.42 -23.86
C PRO A 35 -17.60 13.05 -23.45
N ALA A 36 -17.55 13.59 -22.24
CA ALA A 36 -16.30 13.92 -21.59
C ALA A 36 -15.49 12.62 -21.41
N ALA A 37 -14.19 12.74 -21.65
CA ALA A 37 -13.21 11.69 -21.52
C ALA A 37 -13.49 10.80 -20.30
N GLY A 38 -13.77 9.52 -20.55
CA GLY A 38 -13.78 8.48 -19.54
C GLY A 38 -12.37 8.24 -19.02
N GLY A 39 -11.84 9.19 -18.26
CA GLY A 39 -10.84 8.88 -17.24
C GLY A 39 -11.55 8.02 -16.21
N LYS A 40 -11.37 6.70 -16.30
CA LYS A 40 -11.64 5.82 -15.16
C LYS A 40 -10.65 6.24 -14.08
N GLU A 41 -11.01 7.23 -13.26
CA GLU A 41 -10.53 7.25 -11.89
C GLU A 41 -11.06 5.96 -11.27
N LYS A 42 -10.23 4.91 -11.30
CA LYS A 42 -10.34 3.83 -10.33
C LYS A 42 -10.29 4.54 -8.99
N GLY A 43 -11.45 4.78 -8.39
CA GLY A 43 -11.53 5.02 -6.97
C GLY A 43 -10.67 3.94 -6.33
N ALA A 44 -9.62 4.36 -5.63
CA ALA A 44 -8.75 3.46 -4.91
C ALA A 44 -9.58 2.87 -3.76
N SER A 45 -10.41 1.88 -4.08
CA SER A 45 -10.92 0.94 -3.11
C SER A 45 -9.70 0.43 -2.36
N ALA A 46 -9.74 0.49 -1.03
CA ALA A 46 -8.81 -0.29 -0.22
C ALA A 46 -8.80 -1.71 -0.80
N PRO A 47 -7.64 -2.32 -1.09
CA PRO A 47 -7.60 -3.64 -1.69
C PRO A 47 -8.44 -4.59 -0.80
N GLU A 48 -9.46 -5.21 -1.37
CA GLU A 48 -10.14 -6.36 -0.75
C GLU A 48 -9.08 -7.45 -0.55
N LEU A 49 -8.32 -7.43 0.55
CA LEU A 49 -7.24 -8.39 0.88
C LEU A 49 -6.57 -8.96 -0.39
N GLY A 50 -6.07 -8.05 -1.25
CA GLY A 50 -6.04 -8.24 -2.71
C GLY A 50 -5.63 -9.61 -3.25
N ASP A 51 -6.41 -10.14 -4.19
CA ASP A 51 -6.10 -11.11 -5.27
C ASP A 51 -4.82 -11.97 -5.14
N CYS A 52 -4.57 -12.63 -4.00
CA CYS A 52 -3.47 -13.59 -3.85
C CYS A 52 -4.05 -15.01 -3.84
N ALA A 53 -3.82 -15.76 -4.92
CA ALA A 53 -4.45 -17.05 -5.11
C ALA A 53 -3.88 -18.11 -4.16
N ARG A 54 -4.62 -19.22 -3.98
CA ARG A 54 -4.06 -20.38 -3.28
C ARG A 54 -2.87 -20.92 -4.06
N GLY A 55 -1.80 -21.26 -3.34
CA GLY A 55 -0.53 -21.71 -3.92
C GLY A 55 0.48 -20.59 -4.15
N GLU A 56 0.11 -19.33 -3.91
CA GLU A 56 0.97 -18.17 -4.18
C GLU A 56 1.60 -17.58 -2.92
N LEU A 57 2.75 -16.96 -3.10
CA LEU A 57 3.29 -15.94 -2.22
C LEU A 57 3.20 -14.61 -2.95
N CYS A 58 2.47 -13.66 -2.37
CA CYS A 58 2.35 -12.32 -2.92
C CYS A 58 3.09 -11.32 -2.01
N LEU A 59 3.94 -10.50 -2.62
CA LEU A 59 4.81 -9.56 -1.94
C LEU A 59 4.59 -8.17 -2.52
N TRP A 60 4.29 -7.20 -1.67
CA TRP A 60 4.05 -5.81 -2.06
C TRP A 60 5.16 -4.91 -1.56
N GLU A 61 5.57 -3.96 -2.39
CA GLU A 61 6.58 -2.98 -2.01
C GLU A 61 6.07 -2.00 -0.95
N GLY A 62 4.80 -1.63 -1.03
CA GLY A 62 4.12 -0.79 -0.05
C GLY A 62 3.52 -1.58 1.11
N ALA A 63 3.34 -0.89 2.23
CA ALA A 63 2.52 -1.39 3.33
C ALA A 63 1.04 -1.46 2.88
N ASP A 64 0.23 -2.16 3.68
CA ASP A 64 -1.21 -2.32 3.52
C ASP A 64 -1.60 -2.85 2.13
N PHE A 65 -0.72 -3.66 1.53
CA PHE A 65 -0.89 -4.32 0.23
C PHE A 65 -0.98 -3.36 -0.96
N HIS A 66 -0.24 -2.25 -0.91
CA HIS A 66 -0.16 -1.26 -1.98
C HIS A 66 1.16 -1.32 -2.77
N GLY A 67 1.19 -0.65 -3.93
CA GLY A 67 2.38 -0.54 -4.77
C GLY A 67 2.57 -1.71 -5.74
N GLU A 68 3.78 -1.84 -6.28
CA GLU A 68 4.14 -2.96 -7.13
C GLU A 68 4.05 -4.28 -6.34
N ARG A 69 3.57 -5.32 -7.02
CA ARG A 69 3.37 -6.66 -6.45
C ARG A 69 4.19 -7.68 -7.23
N HIS A 70 4.95 -8.48 -6.50
CA HIS A 70 5.58 -9.68 -7.01
C HIS A 70 4.81 -10.91 -6.54
N THR A 71 4.52 -11.83 -7.47
CA THR A 71 3.83 -13.09 -7.19
C THR A 71 4.77 -14.25 -7.49
N TYR A 72 4.84 -15.20 -6.57
CA TYR A 72 5.62 -16.43 -6.70
C TYR A 72 4.71 -17.63 -6.46
N GLU A 73 4.61 -18.52 -7.45
CA GLU A 73 3.85 -19.76 -7.31
C GLU A 73 4.73 -20.85 -6.69
N LEU A 74 4.17 -21.63 -5.76
CA LEU A 74 4.88 -22.74 -5.12
C LEU A 74 5.40 -23.77 -6.13
N SER A 75 4.68 -24.00 -7.23
CA SER A 75 5.06 -24.93 -8.31
C SER A 75 6.40 -24.59 -8.96
N ASN A 76 6.77 -23.31 -8.96
CA ASN A 76 7.95 -22.77 -9.64
C ASN A 76 8.96 -22.15 -8.66
N THR A 77 8.75 -22.35 -7.36
CA THR A 77 9.59 -21.77 -6.31
C THR A 77 10.25 -22.88 -5.52
N ASP A 78 11.58 -22.91 -5.54
CA ASP A 78 12.35 -23.91 -4.82
C ASP A 78 12.12 -23.80 -3.30
N ILE A 79 11.91 -24.95 -2.66
CA ILE A 79 11.78 -25.07 -1.20
C ILE A 79 13.19 -25.08 -0.60
N GLU A 80 13.33 -24.46 0.58
CA GLU A 80 14.57 -24.31 1.35
C GLU A 80 15.72 -23.58 0.64
N SER A 81 15.45 -23.02 -0.55
CA SER A 81 16.38 -22.17 -1.30
C SER A 81 16.11 -20.69 -1.05
N CYS A 82 17.17 -19.87 -1.05
CA CYS A 82 17.05 -18.43 -0.93
C CYS A 82 16.61 -17.83 -2.27
N VAL A 83 15.40 -17.25 -2.30
CA VAL A 83 14.88 -16.56 -3.47
C VAL A 83 15.05 -15.06 -3.28
N ARG A 84 15.97 -14.48 -4.05
CA ARG A 84 16.22 -13.04 -4.06
C ARG A 84 15.16 -12.32 -4.87
N LEU A 85 14.70 -11.17 -4.38
CA LEU A 85 13.83 -10.30 -5.15
C LEU A 85 14.59 -9.62 -6.29
N PRO A 86 13.87 -9.06 -7.30
CA PRO A 86 14.48 -8.21 -8.31
C PRO A 86 15.38 -7.14 -7.70
N LYS A 87 16.48 -6.81 -8.39
CA LYS A 87 17.46 -5.86 -7.86
C LYS A 87 16.81 -4.51 -7.59
N GLY A 88 16.88 -4.06 -6.34
CA GLY A 88 16.31 -2.78 -5.90
C GLY A 88 14.89 -2.89 -5.34
N ALA A 89 14.19 -4.00 -5.59
CA ALA A 89 12.88 -4.25 -5.01
C ALA A 89 13.00 -4.51 -3.50
N THR A 90 12.01 -4.03 -2.76
CA THR A 90 11.88 -4.31 -1.32
C THR A 90 10.44 -4.59 -0.97
N VAL A 91 10.20 -5.35 0.09
CA VAL A 91 8.84 -5.77 0.48
C VAL A 91 8.48 -5.20 1.83
N SER A 92 7.31 -4.56 1.90
CA SER A 92 6.75 -4.00 3.13
C SER A 92 5.44 -4.65 3.56
N ALA A 93 4.81 -5.45 2.71
CA ALA A 93 3.65 -6.28 3.04
C ALA A 93 3.67 -7.60 2.27
N LEU A 94 3.05 -8.65 2.84
CA LEU A 94 2.96 -9.94 2.16
C LEU A 94 1.71 -10.75 2.53
N ALA A 95 1.33 -11.64 1.63
CA ALA A 95 0.33 -12.67 1.85
C ALA A 95 0.94 -14.04 1.54
N ASN A 96 0.98 -14.93 2.52
CA ASN A 96 1.48 -16.28 2.33
C ASN A 96 0.30 -17.22 2.10
N ARG A 97 0.02 -17.54 0.84
CA ARG A 97 -1.05 -18.46 0.42
C ARG A 97 -0.49 -19.79 -0.12
N THR A 98 0.80 -20.05 0.08
CA THR A 98 1.53 -21.19 -0.49
C THR A 98 1.14 -22.54 0.13
N GLY A 99 0.51 -22.56 1.31
CA GLY A 99 0.27 -23.80 2.05
C GLY A 99 1.49 -24.27 2.87
N ARG A 100 2.52 -23.43 3.00
CA ARG A 100 3.79 -23.68 3.70
C ARG A 100 4.23 -22.45 4.50
N PRO A 101 5.09 -22.58 5.53
CA PRO A 101 5.73 -21.42 6.15
C PRO A 101 6.66 -20.72 5.16
N VAL A 102 6.74 -19.40 5.26
CA VAL A 102 7.65 -18.56 4.47
C VAL A 102 8.42 -17.63 5.38
N THR A 103 9.73 -17.58 5.27
CA THR A 103 10.54 -16.58 5.98
C THR A 103 10.88 -15.44 5.04
N LEU A 104 10.55 -14.21 5.45
CA LEU A 104 11.03 -12.98 4.81
C LEU A 104 12.35 -12.57 5.47
N TYR A 105 13.33 -12.15 4.67
CA TYR A 105 14.63 -11.72 5.13
C TYR A 105 14.88 -10.27 4.74
N GLN A 106 15.45 -9.48 5.65
CA GLN A 106 15.95 -8.14 5.35
C GLN A 106 17.17 -8.20 4.41
N SER A 107 18.03 -9.19 4.57
CA SER A 107 19.15 -9.48 3.64
C SER A 107 18.62 -10.05 2.33
N ALA A 108 19.34 -9.76 1.25
CA ALA A 108 19.03 -10.27 -0.08
C ALA A 108 19.70 -11.65 -0.35
N GLU A 109 20.50 -12.12 0.59
CA GLU A 109 21.23 -13.40 0.60
C GLU A 109 20.65 -14.36 1.66
N CYS A 110 19.49 -14.02 2.23
CA CYS A 110 18.87 -14.73 3.35
C CYS A 110 19.80 -14.91 4.56
N ALA A 111 20.66 -13.91 4.83
CA ALA A 111 21.56 -13.93 5.97
C ALA A 111 20.80 -13.79 7.30
N GLU A 112 21.06 -14.71 8.23
CA GLU A 112 20.45 -14.75 9.56
C GLU A 112 21.08 -13.74 10.55
N THR A 113 22.18 -13.10 10.16
CA THR A 113 22.77 -11.98 10.91
C THR A 113 22.01 -10.66 10.70
N ALA A 114 21.07 -10.61 9.75
CA ALA A 114 20.13 -9.51 9.55
C ALA A 114 18.73 -9.92 10.02
N GLU A 115 17.80 -8.98 10.08
CA GLU A 115 16.45 -9.28 10.54
C GLU A 115 15.71 -10.25 9.59
N PHE A 116 14.99 -11.21 10.17
CA PHE A 116 14.14 -12.14 9.44
C PHE A 116 12.92 -12.53 10.27
N LYS A 117 11.85 -12.98 9.60
CA LYS A 117 10.59 -13.35 10.25
C LYS A 117 9.88 -14.41 9.43
N THR A 118 9.48 -15.49 10.11
CA THR A 118 8.68 -16.55 9.52
C THR A 118 7.19 -16.21 9.62
N HIS A 119 6.51 -16.32 8.48
CA HIS A 119 5.09 -16.08 8.30
C HIS A 119 4.39 -17.42 8.03
N PRO A 120 3.44 -17.83 8.89
CA PRO A 120 2.73 -19.09 8.70
C PRO A 120 1.88 -19.07 7.43
N SER A 121 1.55 -20.25 6.92
CA SER A 121 0.62 -20.39 5.80
C SER A 121 -0.74 -19.75 6.12
N GLY A 122 -1.34 -19.12 5.12
CA GLY A 122 -2.62 -18.42 5.23
C GLY A 122 -2.53 -17.01 5.82
N SER A 123 -1.35 -16.56 6.24
CA SER A 123 -1.19 -15.25 6.87
C SER A 123 -1.21 -14.08 5.88
N TRP A 124 -1.75 -12.96 6.37
CA TRP A 124 -1.72 -11.66 5.72
C TRP A 124 -0.98 -10.70 6.64
N THR A 125 0.14 -10.16 6.16
CA THR A 125 0.99 -9.23 6.91
C THR A 125 0.92 -7.87 6.22
N PRO A 126 0.07 -6.94 6.68
CA PRO A 126 -0.10 -5.63 6.06
C PRO A 126 1.13 -4.74 6.29
N LYS A 127 1.91 -4.98 7.34
CA LYS A 127 3.13 -4.22 7.62
C LYS A 127 4.22 -5.12 8.17
N ALA A 128 5.24 -5.36 7.36
CA ALA A 128 6.45 -6.03 7.79
C ALA A 128 7.25 -5.10 8.75
N PRO A 129 7.93 -5.66 9.76
CA PRO A 129 8.73 -4.87 10.71
C PRO A 129 9.99 -4.27 10.08
N TYR A 130 10.40 -4.75 8.91
CA TYR A 130 11.52 -4.28 8.10
C TYR A 130 11.21 -4.47 6.61
N GLN A 131 11.99 -3.85 5.75
CA GLN A 131 11.94 -4.06 4.30
C GLN A 131 12.67 -5.35 3.92
N GLY A 132 11.92 -6.32 3.40
CA GLY A 132 12.46 -7.60 2.94
C GLY A 132 13.11 -7.51 1.56
N ARG A 133 14.14 -8.33 1.29
CA ARG A 133 14.88 -8.39 0.01
C ARG A 133 15.01 -9.81 -0.56
N ALA A 134 14.73 -10.81 0.26
CA ALA A 134 14.68 -12.21 -0.15
C ALA A 134 13.68 -12.98 0.73
N PHE A 135 13.32 -14.17 0.30
CA PHE A 135 12.49 -15.09 1.08
C PHE A 135 12.96 -16.54 0.93
N LYS A 136 12.51 -17.40 1.86
CA LYS A 136 12.60 -18.85 1.75
C LYS A 136 11.25 -19.48 2.03
N VAL A 137 10.85 -20.45 1.21
CA VAL A 137 9.70 -21.32 1.47
C VAL A 137 10.21 -22.55 2.21
N TRP A 138 9.52 -22.99 3.25
CA TRP A 138 9.93 -24.15 4.05
C TRP A 138 9.07 -25.39 3.77
N GLU A 139 9.54 -26.53 4.24
CA GLU A 139 8.71 -27.70 4.38
C GLU A 139 7.54 -27.46 5.35
N ARG A 140 6.55 -28.36 5.36
CA ARG A 140 5.38 -28.21 6.24
C ARG A 140 5.67 -28.68 7.65
#